data_AF-A0A8D9HNB4-F1
#
_entry.id   AF-A0A8D9HNB4-F1
#
_cell.length_a   1.000
_cell.length_b   1.000
_cell.length_c   1.000
_cell.angle_alpha   90.00
_cell.angle_beta   90.00
_cell.angle_gamma   90.00
#
_symmetry.space_group_name_H-M   'P 1'
#
loop_
_entity.id
_entity.type
_entity.pdbx_description
1 polymer ?
#
loop_
_entity_poly.entity_id
_entity_poly.type
_entity_poly.pdbx_seq_one_letter_code
_entity_poly.pdbx_strand_id
1 'polypeptide(L)'
;MCLLEFKTREMEVRSELKQNIYEIFKDFITGITKLEELDNAANTFLLRFQQALCTFFFGFYWWTFSDLISYPPALLKRSPILTSSKFIESILKNNETRRLKSYVESGCINIDDAALSTRALHTSLSGLSDHLIKAQSLLSDLEHLTDDAALAIDTATKLSTQLDEESSDDLRQVTSDEENETVSFAQEPEVTEYATVIAVVYSMVKQNYVMQEKIVRSLSLKTSFDELDTYTMMWSLRPFVEDQIMNRAWKCIY
;
A
#
# COMPACT_ATOMS: atom_id res chain seq x y z
N MET A 1 -30.94 22.58 -41.79
CA MET A 1 -29.97 22.24 -40.73
C MET A 1 -28.95 21.34 -41.39
N CYS A 2 -27.73 21.83 -41.56
CA CYS A 2 -26.75 21.23 -42.50
C CYS A 2 -25.95 20.11 -41.82
N LEU A 3 -25.57 19.07 -42.58
CA LEU A 3 -24.66 17.98 -42.18
C LEU A 3 -23.38 18.47 -41.47
N LEU A 4 -22.91 19.67 -41.78
CA LEU A 4 -21.77 20.31 -41.12
C LEU A 4 -22.06 20.71 -39.65
N GLU A 5 -23.25 21.19 -39.34
CA GLU A 5 -23.65 21.52 -37.96
C GLU A 5 -23.73 20.26 -37.08
N PHE A 6 -24.22 19.16 -37.67
CA PHE A 6 -24.29 17.85 -37.01
C PHE A 6 -22.89 17.31 -36.69
N LYS A 7 -21.99 17.25 -37.68
CA LYS A 7 -20.61 16.75 -37.51
C LYS A 7 -19.78 17.59 -36.52
N THR A 8 -20.04 18.89 -36.42
CA THR A 8 -19.33 19.77 -35.47
C THR A 8 -19.76 19.45 -34.03
N ARG A 9 -21.05 19.22 -33.81
CA ARG A 9 -21.62 18.88 -32.50
C ARG A 9 -21.15 17.50 -31.99
N GLU A 10 -20.98 16.53 -32.90
CA GLU A 10 -20.44 15.21 -32.55
C GLU A 10 -18.99 15.27 -32.07
N MET A 11 -18.16 16.06 -32.75
CA MET A 11 -16.74 16.22 -32.41
C MET A 11 -16.58 16.89 -31.04
N GLU A 12 -17.47 17.83 -30.71
CA GLU A 12 -17.54 18.50 -29.40
C GLU A 12 -17.90 17.51 -28.27
N VAL A 13 -18.96 16.71 -28.45
CA VAL A 13 -19.39 15.70 -27.44
C VAL A 13 -18.29 14.65 -27.19
N ARG A 14 -17.61 14.19 -28.24
CA ARG A 14 -16.50 13.23 -28.09
C ARG A 14 -15.31 13.84 -27.35
N SER A 15 -15.03 15.11 -27.58
CA SER A 15 -13.97 15.85 -26.87
C SER A 15 -14.33 16.06 -25.40
N GLU A 16 -15.58 16.40 -25.09
CA GLU A 16 -16.07 16.57 -23.72
C GLU A 16 -15.97 15.26 -22.93
N LEU A 17 -16.35 14.14 -23.55
CA LEU A 17 -16.27 12.83 -22.92
C LEU A 17 -14.83 12.39 -22.64
N LYS A 18 -13.92 12.66 -23.58
CA LYS A 18 -12.47 12.45 -23.39
C LYS A 18 -11.93 13.27 -22.23
N GLN A 19 -12.32 14.54 -22.15
CA GLN A 19 -11.90 15.38 -21.03
C GLN A 19 -12.45 14.85 -19.71
N ASN A 20 -13.73 14.47 -19.67
CA ASN A 20 -14.36 13.94 -18.46
C ASN A 20 -13.63 12.69 -17.93
N ILE A 21 -13.35 11.71 -18.78
CA ILE A 21 -12.65 10.51 -18.34
C ILE A 21 -11.22 10.78 -17.89
N TYR A 22 -10.55 11.75 -18.51
CA TYR A 22 -9.22 12.18 -18.09
C TYR A 22 -9.24 12.84 -16.71
N GLU A 23 -10.25 13.66 -16.41
CA GLU A 23 -10.42 14.24 -15.06
C GLU A 23 -10.65 13.14 -14.01
N ILE A 24 -11.55 12.18 -14.29
CA ILE A 24 -11.77 11.00 -13.42
C ILE A 24 -10.45 10.26 -13.20
N PHE A 25 -9.67 10.05 -14.26
CA PHE A 25 -8.38 9.37 -14.18
C PHE A 25 -7.38 10.11 -13.27
N LYS A 26 -7.26 11.44 -13.39
CA LYS A 26 -6.37 12.22 -12.51
C LYS A 26 -6.79 12.13 -11.04
N ASP A 27 -8.09 12.23 -10.76
CA ASP A 27 -8.62 12.14 -9.40
C ASP A 27 -8.37 10.74 -8.82
N PHE A 28 -8.57 9.71 -9.65
CA PHE A 28 -8.30 8.32 -9.29
C PHE A 28 -6.83 8.15 -8.91
N ILE A 29 -5.91 8.58 -9.77
CA ILE A 29 -4.47 8.46 -9.50
C ILE A 29 -4.03 9.29 -8.29
N THR A 30 -4.66 10.44 -8.06
CA THR A 30 -4.43 11.22 -6.83
C THR A 30 -4.85 10.44 -5.57
N GLY A 31 -5.96 9.70 -5.63
CA GLY A 31 -6.39 8.78 -4.57
C GLY A 31 -5.40 7.63 -4.36
N ILE A 32 -4.83 7.09 -5.44
CA ILE A 32 -3.77 6.07 -5.39
C ILE A 32 -2.52 6.60 -4.68
N THR A 33 -2.06 7.82 -5.00
CA THR A 33 -0.90 8.43 -4.30
C THR A 33 -1.14 8.55 -2.81
N LYS A 34 -2.35 8.98 -2.39
CA LYS A 34 -2.71 9.07 -0.97
C LYS A 34 -2.69 7.70 -0.28
N LEU A 35 -3.12 6.64 -0.97
CA LEU A 35 -3.03 5.27 -0.46
C LEU A 35 -1.57 4.82 -0.29
N GLU A 36 -0.70 5.12 -1.25
CA GLU A 36 0.73 4.78 -1.15
C GLU A 36 1.43 5.51 0.02
N GLU A 37 1.15 6.80 0.20
CA GLU A 37 1.64 7.57 1.35
C GLU A 37 1.18 6.97 2.68
N LEU A 38 -0.11 6.60 2.75
CA LEU A 38 -0.71 6.00 3.93
C LEU A 38 -0.09 4.62 4.21
N ASP A 39 0.14 3.80 3.19
CA ASP A 39 0.77 2.48 3.30
C ASP A 39 2.21 2.57 3.82
N ASN A 40 2.98 3.53 3.31
CA ASN A 40 4.34 3.80 3.80
C ASN A 40 4.35 4.19 5.29
N ALA A 41 3.37 4.99 5.73
CA ALA A 41 3.21 5.30 7.15
C ALA A 41 2.80 4.07 7.97
N ALA A 42 1.91 3.23 7.44
CA ALA A 42 1.45 2.00 8.07
C ALA A 42 2.57 0.98 8.29
N ASN A 43 3.48 0.84 7.32
CA ASN A 43 4.65 -0.03 7.42
C ASN A 43 5.51 0.31 8.65
N THR A 44 5.61 1.59 9.02
CA THR A 44 6.32 2.01 10.24
C THR A 44 5.65 1.46 11.51
N PHE A 45 4.32 1.40 11.55
CA PHE A 45 3.61 0.78 12.68
C PHE A 45 3.83 -0.72 12.71
N LEU A 46 3.82 -1.41 11.56
CA LEU A 46 4.08 -2.85 11.49
C LEU A 46 5.49 -3.19 12.00
N LEU A 47 6.52 -2.46 11.55
CA LEU A 47 7.90 -2.65 12.01
C LEU A 47 8.06 -2.36 13.51
N ARG A 48 7.38 -1.33 14.03
CA ARG A 48 7.36 -1.04 15.48
C ARG A 48 6.67 -2.14 16.27
N PHE A 49 5.58 -2.69 15.75
CA PHE A 49 4.90 -3.84 16.35
C PHE A 49 5.84 -5.05 16.44
N GLN A 50 6.56 -5.36 15.36
CA GLN A 50 7.57 -6.42 15.33
C GLN A 50 8.68 -6.21 16.35
N GLN A 51 9.26 -5.01 16.42
CA GLN A 51 10.30 -4.68 17.39
C GLN A 51 9.80 -4.79 18.85
N ALA A 52 8.58 -4.33 19.11
CA ALA A 52 7.99 -4.36 20.43
C ALA A 52 7.62 -5.79 20.87
N LEU A 53 7.09 -6.63 19.96
CA LEU A 53 6.82 -8.04 20.24
C LEU A 53 8.11 -8.80 20.54
N CYS A 54 9.16 -8.58 19.75
CA CYS A 54 10.47 -9.17 20.04
C CYS A 54 10.92 -8.81 21.45
N THR A 55 10.89 -7.53 21.81
CA THR A 55 11.31 -7.05 23.14
C THR A 55 10.46 -7.67 24.25
N PHE A 56 9.15 -7.81 24.04
CA PHE A 56 8.23 -8.43 24.99
C PHE A 56 8.56 -9.91 25.23
N PHE A 57 8.75 -10.71 24.16
CA PHE A 57 9.09 -12.12 24.29
C PHE A 57 10.49 -12.36 24.86
N PHE A 58 11.50 -11.60 24.44
CA PHE A 58 12.85 -11.71 25.00
C PHE A 58 12.89 -11.36 26.48
N GLY A 59 12.12 -10.35 26.92
CA GLY A 59 11.98 -10.03 28.34
C GLY A 59 11.38 -11.18 29.14
N PHE A 60 10.35 -11.83 28.61
CA PHE A 60 9.62 -12.89 29.31
C PHE A 60 10.40 -14.23 29.33
N TYR A 61 10.97 -14.63 28.19
CA TYR A 61 11.78 -15.85 28.08
C TYR A 61 13.05 -15.77 28.95
N TRP A 62 13.71 -14.61 28.97
CA TRP A 62 14.89 -14.42 29.83
C TRP A 62 14.54 -14.49 31.32
N TRP A 63 13.36 -13.98 31.71
CA TRP A 63 12.91 -14.01 33.11
C TRP A 63 12.49 -15.41 33.57
N THR A 64 11.99 -16.25 32.66
CA THR A 64 11.47 -17.60 32.97
C THR A 64 12.47 -18.73 32.79
N PHE A 65 13.49 -18.55 31.94
CA PHE A 65 14.48 -19.59 31.62
C PHE A 65 15.93 -19.23 31.98
N SER A 66 16.16 -18.24 32.86
CA SER A 66 17.52 -17.85 33.28
C SER A 66 18.34 -19.02 33.83
N ASP A 67 17.68 -20.04 34.37
CA ASP A 67 18.31 -21.19 35.01
C ASP A 67 18.51 -22.41 34.08
N LEU A 68 17.98 -22.41 32.84
CA LEU A 68 17.90 -23.64 32.03
C LEU A 68 18.62 -23.64 30.67
N ILE A 69 19.18 -22.54 30.17
CA ILE A 69 19.70 -22.49 28.79
C ILE A 69 21.20 -22.17 28.74
N SER A 70 21.99 -23.20 28.45
CA SER A 70 23.42 -23.16 28.11
C SER A 70 23.64 -23.28 26.59
N TYR A 71 22.92 -22.51 25.77
CA TYR A 71 23.21 -22.35 24.33
C TYR A 71 22.78 -20.96 23.85
N PRO A 72 23.65 -20.19 23.14
CA PRO A 72 23.31 -18.84 22.71
C PRO A 72 22.73 -18.84 21.28
N PRO A 73 21.52 -18.30 21.05
CA PRO A 73 21.18 -17.73 19.75
C PRO A 73 21.89 -16.38 19.63
N ALA A 74 22.45 -16.10 18.46
CA ALA A 74 23.41 -15.03 18.17
C ALA A 74 22.85 -13.58 18.15
N LEU A 75 21.91 -13.23 19.04
CA LEU A 75 21.40 -11.86 19.25
C LEU A 75 21.39 -11.55 20.75
N LEU A 76 22.58 -11.54 21.37
CA LEU A 76 22.74 -11.47 22.83
C LEU A 76 22.43 -10.06 23.40
N LYS A 77 21.25 -9.89 24.02
CA LYS A 77 21.02 -8.91 25.11
C LYS A 77 20.92 -9.68 26.44
N ARG A 78 21.53 -9.15 27.51
CA ARG A 78 21.69 -9.82 28.82
C ARG A 78 20.55 -9.48 29.79
N SER A 79 20.54 -10.10 30.98
CA SER A 79 19.81 -9.57 32.15
C SER A 79 20.55 -8.40 32.79
N PRO A 80 19.81 -7.50 33.47
CA PRO A 80 20.42 -6.51 34.32
C PRO A 80 21.35 -7.08 35.38
N ILE A 81 22.51 -6.45 35.53
CA ILE A 81 23.39 -6.72 36.67
C ILE A 81 22.65 -6.29 37.92
N LEU A 82 22.38 -7.24 38.81
CA LEU A 82 21.63 -7.02 40.04
C LEU A 82 22.42 -6.06 40.96
N THR A 83 22.08 -4.78 40.95
CA THR A 83 22.72 -3.73 41.76
C THR A 83 22.19 -3.66 43.21
N SER A 84 21.30 -4.57 43.60
CA SER A 84 20.69 -4.57 44.95
C SER A 84 21.67 -4.92 46.08
N SER A 85 22.85 -5.46 45.75
CA SER A 85 23.92 -5.75 46.70
C SER A 85 24.88 -4.58 46.82
N LYS A 86 25.07 -4.07 48.06
CA LYS A 86 26.05 -3.01 48.38
C LYS A 86 27.47 -3.34 47.92
N PHE A 87 27.81 -4.63 47.86
CA PHE A 87 29.10 -5.10 47.37
C PHE A 87 29.24 -4.89 45.86
N ILE A 88 28.24 -5.32 45.07
CA ILE A 88 28.22 -5.15 43.60
C ILE A 88 28.18 -3.67 43.24
N GLU A 89 27.39 -2.88 43.96
CA GLU A 89 27.33 -1.42 43.80
C GLU A 89 28.70 -0.78 44.06
N SER A 90 29.41 -1.19 45.12
CA SER A 90 30.76 -0.67 45.41
C SER A 90 31.79 -1.04 44.35
N ILE A 91 31.70 -2.25 43.77
CA ILE A 91 32.59 -2.70 42.68
C ILE A 91 32.35 -1.89 41.41
N LEU A 92 31.08 -1.71 41.02
CA LEU A 92 30.72 -0.91 39.85
C LEU A 92 31.19 0.54 40.00
N LYS A 93 30.91 1.14 41.16
CA LYS A 93 31.28 2.52 41.46
C LYS A 93 32.80 2.75 41.46
N ASN A 94 33.56 1.79 41.99
CA ASN A 94 35.03 1.88 42.04
C ASN A 94 35.69 1.63 40.67
N ASN A 95 34.98 1.05 39.70
CA ASN A 95 35.50 0.70 38.38
C ASN A 95 34.76 1.41 37.23
N GLU A 96 34.10 2.55 37.51
CA GLU A 96 33.31 3.30 36.53
C GLU A 96 34.14 3.75 35.32
N THR A 97 34.04 3.01 34.23
CA THR A 97 34.56 3.42 32.92
C THR A 97 33.40 3.64 31.96
N ARG A 98 33.57 4.52 30.96
CA ARG A 98 32.57 4.73 29.90
C ARG A 98 32.18 3.41 29.22
N ARG A 99 33.15 2.50 29.06
CA ARG A 99 32.95 1.19 28.46
C ARG A 99 32.15 0.25 29.37
N LEU A 100 32.42 0.25 30.68
CA LEU A 100 31.66 -0.54 31.66
C LEU A 100 30.23 -0.03 31.79
N LYS A 101 30.01 1.29 31.82
CA LYS A 101 28.66 1.88 31.84
C LYS A 101 27.85 1.48 30.60
N SER A 102 28.43 1.67 29.41
CA SER A 102 27.80 1.23 28.17
C SER A 102 27.54 -0.28 28.18
N TYR A 103 28.45 -1.09 28.70
CA TYR A 103 28.27 -2.55 28.79
C TYR A 103 27.16 -2.98 29.76
N VAL A 104 26.97 -2.25 30.86
CA VAL A 104 25.88 -2.44 31.83
C VAL A 104 24.54 -2.04 31.19
N GLU A 105 24.50 -0.92 30.47
CA GLU A 105 23.27 -0.36 29.86
C GLU A 105 22.83 -1.10 28.58
N SER A 106 23.76 -1.60 27.76
CA SER A 106 23.48 -2.18 26.42
C SER A 106 22.73 -3.52 26.45
N GLY A 107 22.52 -4.11 27.63
CA GLY A 107 21.99 -5.45 27.79
C GLY A 107 21.16 -5.62 29.05
N CYS A 108 20.29 -4.66 29.39
CA CYS A 108 19.29 -4.78 30.45
C CYS A 108 17.89 -4.66 29.84
N ILE A 109 16.98 -5.58 30.16
CA ILE A 109 15.53 -5.36 29.99
C ILE A 109 15.00 -4.93 31.36
N ASN A 110 14.62 -3.66 31.50
CA ASN A 110 13.99 -3.12 32.71
C ASN A 110 12.49 -3.49 32.74
N ILE A 111 11.85 -3.54 33.92
CA ILE A 111 10.38 -3.65 34.03
C ILE A 111 9.69 -2.52 33.26
N ASP A 112 10.34 -1.35 33.22
CA ASP A 112 9.93 -0.22 32.37
C ASP A 112 9.89 -0.58 30.89
N ASP A 113 10.77 -1.48 30.40
CA ASP A 113 10.81 -1.93 29.01
C ASP A 113 9.64 -2.85 28.64
N ALA A 114 9.12 -3.63 29.59
CA ALA A 114 7.91 -4.44 29.37
C ALA A 114 6.65 -3.56 29.29
N ALA A 115 6.57 -2.54 30.14
CA ALA A 115 5.49 -1.55 30.08
C ALA A 115 5.60 -0.64 28.84
N LEU A 116 6.82 -0.29 28.42
CA LEU A 116 7.09 0.44 27.18
C LEU A 116 6.76 -0.42 25.95
N SER A 117 7.12 -1.70 25.92
CA SER A 117 6.82 -2.60 24.81
C SER A 117 5.32 -2.85 24.67
N THR A 118 4.60 -3.07 25.78
CA THR A 118 3.14 -3.21 25.76
C THR A 118 2.45 -1.96 25.22
N ARG A 119 2.89 -0.77 25.65
CA ARG A 119 2.39 0.50 25.10
C ARG A 119 2.71 0.64 23.62
N ALA A 120 3.94 0.32 23.21
CA ALA A 120 4.34 0.38 21.80
C ALA A 120 3.53 -0.59 20.92
N LEU A 121 3.21 -1.79 21.42
CA LEU A 121 2.34 -2.75 20.75
C LEU A 121 0.93 -2.19 20.56
N HIS A 122 0.34 -1.65 21.63
CA HIS A 122 -0.98 -1.05 21.58
C HIS A 122 -1.03 0.16 20.62
N THR A 123 -0.06 1.07 20.70
CA THR A 123 0.03 2.22 19.79
C THR A 123 0.20 1.78 18.34
N SER A 124 1.00 0.74 18.09
CA SER A 124 1.19 0.22 16.72
C SER A 124 -0.08 -0.43 16.19
N LEU A 125 -0.77 -1.26 16.99
CA LEU A 125 -2.03 -1.88 16.59
C LEU A 125 -3.13 -0.83 16.35
N SER A 126 -3.22 0.20 17.19
CA SER A 126 -4.12 1.34 16.99
C SER A 126 -3.79 2.08 15.70
N GLY A 127 -2.52 2.37 15.43
CA GLY A 127 -2.09 3.03 14.21
C GLY A 127 -2.40 2.22 12.94
N LEU A 128 -2.25 0.89 13.00
CA LEU A 128 -2.63 -0.02 11.92
C LEU A 128 -4.16 -0.09 11.74
N SER A 129 -4.94 -0.05 12.82
CA SER A 129 -6.40 0.02 12.73
C SER A 129 -6.86 1.34 12.11
N ASP A 130 -6.24 2.46 12.50
CA ASP A 130 -6.51 3.77 11.91
C ASP A 130 -6.14 3.81 10.42
N HIS A 131 -5.05 3.14 10.03
CA HIS A 131 -4.69 2.92 8.62
C HIS A 131 -5.80 2.21 7.87
N LEU A 132 -6.32 1.09 8.39
CA LEU A 132 -7.41 0.35 7.73
C LEU A 132 -8.64 1.22 7.50
N ILE A 133 -9.06 1.99 8.51
CA ILE A 133 -10.23 2.87 8.40
C ILE A 133 -10.02 3.92 7.29
N LYS A 134 -8.85 4.56 7.25
CA LYS A 134 -8.51 5.58 6.25
C LYS A 134 -8.37 4.97 4.85
N ALA A 135 -7.70 3.84 4.73
CA ALA A 135 -7.52 3.13 3.47
C ALA A 135 -8.88 2.63 2.92
N GLN A 136 -9.78 2.15 3.78
CA GLN A 136 -11.13 1.76 3.39
C GLN A 136 -11.92 2.95 2.84
N SER A 137 -11.84 4.12 3.49
CA SER A 137 -12.49 5.34 2.99
C SER A 137 -11.97 5.71 1.61
N LEU A 138 -10.64 5.74 1.41
CA LEU A 138 -10.04 6.04 0.11
C LEU A 138 -10.41 5.00 -0.95
N LEU A 139 -10.50 3.71 -0.59
CA LEU A 139 -10.95 2.66 -1.50
C LEU A 139 -12.40 2.85 -1.94
N SER A 140 -13.29 3.30 -1.05
CA SER A 140 -14.66 3.64 -1.43
C SER A 140 -14.70 4.81 -2.41
N ASP A 141 -13.87 5.84 -2.21
CA ASP A 141 -13.75 6.96 -3.16
C ASP A 141 -13.25 6.46 -4.54
N LEU A 142 -12.26 5.58 -4.56
CA LEU A 142 -11.74 4.97 -5.80
C LEU A 142 -12.74 4.06 -6.49
N GLU A 143 -13.57 3.35 -5.73
CA GLU A 143 -14.67 2.52 -6.25
C GLU A 143 -15.68 3.41 -7.00
N HIS A 144 -16.08 4.53 -6.40
CA HIS A 144 -16.96 5.50 -7.06
C HIS A 144 -16.37 6.07 -8.35
N LEU A 145 -15.09 6.42 -8.36
CA LEU A 145 -14.41 6.88 -9.58
C LEU A 145 -14.34 5.78 -10.66
N THR A 146 -14.22 4.52 -10.24
CA THR A 146 -14.24 3.37 -11.16
C THR A 146 -15.63 3.19 -11.79
N ASP A 147 -16.69 3.35 -10.99
CA ASP A 147 -18.08 3.31 -11.47
C ASP A 147 -18.37 4.48 -12.43
N ASP A 148 -17.90 5.69 -12.11
CA ASP A 148 -18.03 6.88 -12.97
C ASP A 148 -17.31 6.69 -14.31
N ALA A 149 -16.11 6.10 -14.31
CA ALA A 149 -15.39 5.75 -15.53
C ALA A 149 -16.15 4.72 -16.38
N ALA A 150 -16.79 3.73 -15.75
CA ALA A 150 -17.62 2.75 -16.44
C ALA A 150 -18.86 3.38 -17.09
N LEU A 151 -19.51 4.33 -16.38
CA LEU A 151 -20.64 5.10 -16.91
C LEU A 151 -20.22 5.99 -18.09
N ALA A 152 -19.04 6.60 -18.04
CA ALA A 152 -18.49 7.38 -19.15
C ALA A 152 -18.27 6.51 -20.40
N ILE A 153 -17.78 5.28 -20.25
CA ILE A 153 -17.64 4.33 -21.37
C ILE A 153 -18.99 3.87 -21.91
N ASP A 154 -19.96 3.56 -21.06
CA ASP A 154 -21.30 3.18 -21.52
C ASP A 154 -21.94 4.31 -22.33
N THR A 155 -21.74 5.56 -21.91
CA THR A 155 -22.15 6.76 -22.65
C THR A 155 -21.43 6.87 -24.00
N ALA A 156 -20.11 6.63 -24.04
CA ALA A 156 -19.31 6.62 -25.27
C ALA A 156 -19.82 5.56 -26.27
N THR A 157 -20.13 4.38 -25.74
CA THR A 157 -20.55 3.22 -26.51
C THR A 157 -21.95 3.46 -27.10
N LYS A 158 -22.88 3.97 -26.30
CA LYS A 158 -24.23 4.35 -26.74
C LYS A 158 -24.20 5.41 -27.85
N LEU A 159 -23.38 6.44 -27.68
CA LEU A 159 -23.16 7.47 -28.69
C LEU A 159 -22.61 6.87 -29.99
N SER A 160 -21.75 5.85 -29.91
CA SER A 160 -21.23 5.18 -31.11
C SER A 160 -22.28 4.29 -31.79
N THR A 161 -23.10 3.56 -31.02
CA THR A 161 -24.14 2.66 -31.58
C THR A 161 -25.33 3.41 -32.20
N GLN A 162 -25.70 4.59 -31.69
CA GLN A 162 -26.76 5.41 -32.30
C GLN A 162 -26.37 5.92 -33.70
N LEU A 163 -25.08 5.92 -34.03
CA LEU A 163 -24.57 6.38 -35.32
C LEU A 163 -24.64 5.30 -36.41
N ASP A 164 -24.60 4.01 -36.03
CA ASP A 164 -24.65 2.89 -36.99
C ASP A 164 -26.08 2.57 -37.44
N GLU A 165 -27.11 2.81 -36.61
CA GLU A 165 -28.52 2.56 -36.96
C GLU A 165 -29.12 3.63 -37.90
N GLU A 166 -28.60 4.86 -37.89
CA GLU A 166 -29.10 5.95 -38.74
C GLU A 166 -28.37 6.05 -40.10
N SER A 167 -27.32 5.25 -40.32
CA SER A 167 -26.48 5.23 -41.53
C SER A 167 -26.82 4.11 -42.53
N SER A 168 -27.96 3.42 -42.38
CA SER A 168 -28.41 2.39 -43.33
C SER A 168 -29.25 2.99 -44.47
N ASP A 169 -28.63 3.75 -45.38
CA ASP A 169 -29.11 3.82 -46.76
C ASP A 169 -27.93 3.82 -47.76
N ASP A 170 -27.92 2.74 -48.53
CA ASP A 170 -27.22 2.40 -49.77
C ASP A 170 -26.06 3.29 -50.29
N LEU A 171 -24.82 2.76 -50.33
CA LEU A 171 -23.97 2.74 -51.55
C LEU A 171 -22.63 2.02 -51.38
N ARG A 172 -22.40 1.01 -52.23
CA ARG A 172 -21.14 0.30 -52.46
C ARG A 172 -20.15 1.14 -53.28
N GLN A 173 -18.87 1.22 -52.88
CA GLN A 173 -17.66 1.24 -53.76
C GLN A 173 -16.37 1.25 -52.90
N VAL A 174 -15.58 0.16 -52.77
CA VAL A 174 -14.46 -0.37 -53.60
C VAL A 174 -13.14 0.46 -53.56
N THR A 175 -12.08 -0.22 -53.05
CA THR A 175 -10.60 -0.07 -53.20
C THR A 175 -9.92 1.14 -52.55
N SER A 176 -8.69 1.09 -52.02
CA SER A 176 -7.51 0.22 -52.24
C SER A 176 -6.56 0.23 -51.01
N ASP A 177 -5.67 -0.77 -50.94
CA ASP A 177 -4.57 -0.94 -49.98
C ASP A 177 -3.62 0.27 -49.87
N GLU A 178 -3.08 0.52 -48.69
CA GLU A 178 -1.65 0.81 -48.50
C GLU A 178 -1.23 0.65 -47.02
N GLU A 179 -0.28 -0.26 -46.83
CA GLU A 179 0.50 -0.54 -45.63
C GLU A 179 1.28 0.73 -45.23
N ASN A 180 1.12 1.20 -43.99
CA ASN A 180 2.11 2.09 -43.39
C ASN A 180 2.24 1.79 -41.90
N GLU A 181 3.34 1.11 -41.61
CA GLU A 181 4.00 0.97 -40.33
C GLU A 181 4.35 2.36 -39.79
N THR A 182 3.42 2.99 -39.06
CA THR A 182 3.70 4.18 -38.28
C THR A 182 3.68 3.81 -36.80
N VAL A 183 4.89 3.64 -36.25
CA VAL A 183 5.16 3.75 -34.82
C VAL A 183 4.68 5.12 -34.35
N SER A 184 3.50 5.21 -33.73
CA SER A 184 2.97 6.42 -33.11
C SER A 184 3.33 6.45 -31.62
N PHE A 185 4.49 7.01 -31.31
CA PHE A 185 4.71 7.60 -29.98
C PHE A 185 3.96 8.94 -29.93
N ALA A 186 3.19 9.15 -28.85
CA ALA A 186 2.32 10.30 -28.55
C ALA A 186 0.91 10.31 -29.19
N GLN A 187 0.21 9.18 -29.14
CA GLN A 187 -1.25 9.20 -29.25
C GLN A 187 -1.83 9.40 -27.86
N GLU A 188 -2.64 10.44 -27.68
CA GLU A 188 -3.42 10.66 -26.44
C GLU A 188 -4.21 9.37 -26.13
N PRO A 189 -4.10 8.79 -24.93
CA PRO A 189 -4.73 7.52 -24.60
C PRO A 189 -6.22 7.56 -24.92
N GLU A 190 -6.71 6.50 -25.55
CA GLU A 190 -8.12 6.42 -25.90
C GLU A 190 -8.97 6.33 -24.61
N VAL A 191 -10.23 6.78 -24.64
CA VAL A 191 -11.16 6.73 -23.49
C VAL A 191 -11.19 5.33 -22.87
N THR A 192 -11.19 4.30 -23.72
CA THR A 192 -11.14 2.89 -23.32
C THR A 192 -9.88 2.52 -22.55
N GLU A 193 -8.73 3.12 -22.89
CA GLU A 193 -7.45 2.85 -22.24
C GLU A 193 -7.44 3.38 -20.80
N TYR A 194 -7.93 4.61 -20.57
CA TYR A 194 -8.04 5.17 -19.22
C TYR A 194 -8.92 4.32 -18.30
N ALA A 195 -10.14 3.96 -18.73
CA ALA A 195 -11.02 3.14 -17.90
C ALA A 195 -10.43 1.75 -17.62
N THR A 196 -9.76 1.16 -18.61
CA THR A 196 -9.10 -0.14 -18.44
C THR A 196 -8.02 -0.04 -17.37
N VAL A 197 -7.19 1.00 -17.40
CA VAL A 197 -6.16 1.24 -16.37
C VAL A 197 -6.81 1.46 -15.00
N ILE A 198 -7.86 2.27 -14.90
CA ILE A 198 -8.60 2.49 -13.64
C ILE A 198 -9.10 1.16 -13.05
N ALA A 199 -9.81 0.36 -13.84
CA ALA A 199 -10.41 -0.89 -13.39
C ALA A 199 -9.35 -1.91 -12.94
N VAL A 200 -8.25 -2.03 -13.68
CA VAL A 200 -7.16 -2.95 -13.36
C VAL A 200 -6.41 -2.50 -12.10
N VAL A 201 -6.02 -1.22 -12.02
CA VAL A 201 -5.31 -0.67 -10.85
C VAL A 201 -6.20 -0.76 -9.60
N TYR A 202 -7.48 -0.43 -9.70
CA TYR A 202 -8.43 -0.55 -8.58
C TYR A 202 -8.49 -2.00 -8.08
N SER A 203 -8.61 -2.97 -8.99
CA SER A 203 -8.65 -4.38 -8.63
C SER A 203 -7.40 -4.84 -7.90
N MET A 204 -6.22 -4.44 -8.37
CA MET A 204 -4.93 -4.74 -7.75
C MET A 204 -4.83 -4.15 -6.34
N VAL A 205 -5.14 -2.86 -6.20
CA VAL A 205 -5.05 -2.14 -4.92
C VAL A 205 -6.08 -2.66 -3.92
N LYS A 206 -7.30 -3.01 -4.36
CA LYS A 206 -8.33 -3.63 -3.52
C LYS A 206 -7.87 -4.99 -2.97
N GLN A 207 -7.24 -5.82 -3.80
CA GLN A 207 -6.68 -7.10 -3.34
C GLN A 207 -5.54 -6.90 -2.35
N ASN A 208 -4.65 -5.93 -2.61
CA ASN A 208 -3.57 -5.57 -1.69
C ASN A 208 -4.12 -5.10 -0.32
N TYR A 209 -5.17 -4.27 -0.31
CA TYR A 209 -5.83 -3.86 0.92
C TYR A 209 -6.44 -5.05 1.67
N VAL A 210 -7.15 -5.96 0.99
CA VAL A 210 -7.73 -7.15 1.64
C VAL A 210 -6.65 -8.01 2.30
N MET A 211 -5.46 -8.11 1.69
CA MET A 211 -4.30 -8.75 2.31
C MET A 211 -3.84 -8.01 3.56
N GLN A 212 -3.65 -6.69 3.48
CA GLN A 212 -3.25 -5.87 4.62
C GLN A 212 -4.24 -5.96 5.78
N GLU A 213 -5.53 -5.93 5.48
CA GLU A 213 -6.61 -6.06 6.43
C GLU A 213 -6.57 -7.41 7.17
N LYS A 214 -6.31 -8.50 6.44
CA LYS A 214 -6.11 -9.83 7.03
C LYS A 214 -4.87 -9.88 7.93
N ILE A 215 -3.77 -9.25 7.51
CA ILE A 215 -2.54 -9.17 8.32
C ILE A 215 -2.86 -8.45 9.63
N VAL A 216 -3.38 -7.23 9.58
CA VAL A 216 -3.68 -6.41 10.77
C VAL A 216 -4.63 -7.12 11.72
N ARG A 217 -5.68 -7.78 11.21
CA ARG A 217 -6.62 -8.55 12.05
C ARG A 217 -6.02 -9.80 12.69
N SER A 218 -4.94 -10.32 12.12
CA SER A 218 -4.22 -11.48 12.66
C SER A 218 -3.17 -11.09 13.73
N LEU A 219 -2.77 -9.81 13.77
CA LEU A 219 -1.80 -9.33 14.74
C LEU A 219 -2.36 -9.36 16.16
N SER A 220 -1.63 -10.02 17.05
CA SER A 220 -1.94 -10.11 18.47
C SER A 220 -0.67 -10.36 19.29
N LEU A 221 -0.80 -10.35 20.62
CA LEU A 221 0.29 -10.74 21.52
C LEU A 221 0.71 -12.22 21.37
N LYS A 222 -0.07 -13.03 20.65
CA LYS A 222 0.20 -14.45 20.40
C LYS A 222 0.86 -14.70 19.04
N THR A 223 0.96 -13.68 18.19
CA THR A 223 1.57 -13.82 16.86
C THR A 223 3.00 -14.31 17.02
N SER A 224 3.32 -15.41 16.34
CA SER A 224 4.66 -15.98 16.36
C SER A 224 5.62 -15.14 15.53
N PHE A 225 6.92 -15.29 15.76
CA PHE A 225 7.94 -14.57 15.00
C PHE A 225 7.92 -14.97 13.51
N ASP A 226 7.72 -16.26 13.20
CA ASP A 226 7.67 -16.77 11.83
C ASP A 226 6.45 -16.22 11.05
N GLU A 227 5.27 -16.15 11.69
CA GLU A 227 4.08 -15.52 11.11
C GLU A 227 4.32 -14.03 10.87
N LEU A 228 4.94 -13.35 11.83
CA LEU A 228 5.18 -11.90 11.74
C LEU A 228 6.20 -11.55 10.66
N ASP A 229 7.26 -12.34 10.50
CA ASP A 229 8.22 -12.19 9.41
C ASP A 229 7.55 -12.38 8.04
N THR A 230 6.68 -13.39 7.94
CA THR A 230 5.85 -13.62 6.75
C THR A 230 4.95 -12.43 6.45
N TYR A 231 4.28 -11.88 7.46
CA TYR A 231 3.41 -10.70 7.30
C TYR A 231 4.18 -9.45 6.87
N THR A 232 5.33 -9.17 7.48
CA THR A 232 6.19 -8.04 7.10
C THR A 232 6.69 -8.20 5.66
N MET A 233 7.05 -9.42 5.24
CA MET A 233 7.46 -9.70 3.88
C MET A 233 6.31 -9.51 2.88
N MET A 234 5.12 -10.03 3.17
CA MET A 234 3.94 -9.83 2.33
C MET A 234 3.56 -8.35 2.19
N TRP A 235 3.63 -7.59 3.29
CA TRP A 235 3.37 -6.15 3.28
C TRP A 235 4.37 -5.40 2.40
N SER A 236 5.66 -5.75 2.47
CA SER A 236 6.71 -5.08 1.70
C SER A 236 6.70 -5.43 0.22
N LEU A 237 6.41 -6.69 -0.11
CA LEU A 237 6.43 -7.18 -1.50
C LEU A 237 5.19 -6.78 -2.31
N ARG A 238 4.06 -6.48 -1.65
CA ARG A 238 2.79 -6.11 -2.28
C ARG A 238 2.45 -7.03 -3.47
N PRO A 239 2.29 -8.36 -3.25
CA PRO A 239 2.25 -9.36 -4.33
C PRO A 239 1.10 -9.20 -5.33
N PHE A 240 0.08 -8.41 -5.01
CA PHE A 240 -1.06 -8.11 -5.88
C PHE A 240 -0.86 -6.86 -6.73
N VAL A 241 0.22 -6.09 -6.49
CA VAL A 241 0.52 -4.83 -7.19
C VAL A 241 1.65 -5.08 -8.18
N GLU A 242 1.31 -5.10 -9.46
CA GLU A 242 2.24 -5.17 -10.57
C GLU A 242 2.83 -3.79 -10.90
N ASP A 243 4.12 -3.61 -10.64
CA ASP A 243 4.83 -2.34 -10.88
C ASP A 243 4.74 -1.87 -12.34
N GLN A 244 4.66 -2.80 -13.31
CA GLN A 244 4.56 -2.44 -14.73
C GLN A 244 3.25 -1.71 -15.04
N ILE A 245 2.14 -2.16 -14.46
CA ILE A 245 0.82 -1.57 -14.65
C ILE A 245 0.75 -0.23 -13.93
N MET A 246 1.26 -0.14 -12.70
CA MET A 246 1.36 1.13 -11.97
C MET A 246 2.19 2.16 -12.74
N ASN A 247 3.37 1.76 -13.24
CA ASN A 247 4.22 2.65 -14.04
C ASN A 247 3.55 3.11 -15.33
N ARG A 248 2.73 2.26 -15.97
CA ARG A 248 1.91 2.67 -17.12
C ARG A 248 0.87 3.72 -16.70
N ALA A 249 0.18 3.49 -15.59
CA ALA A 249 -0.81 4.44 -15.07
C ALA A 249 -0.20 5.82 -14.79
N TRP A 250 0.98 5.87 -14.14
CA TRP A 250 1.69 7.13 -13.89
C TRP A 250 2.09 7.87 -15.16
N LYS A 251 2.48 7.14 -16.23
CA LYS A 251 2.81 7.73 -17.54
C LYS A 251 1.60 8.31 -18.27
N CYS A 252 0.38 7.94 -17.91
CA CYS A 252 -0.81 8.54 -18.51
C CYS A 252 -1.11 9.94 -17.96
N ILE A 253 -0.37 10.41 -16.95
CA ILE A 253 -0.48 11.78 -16.40
C ILE A 253 0.62 12.72 -16.91
N TYR A 254 1.80 12.18 -17.23
CA TYR A 254 3.03 12.93 -17.58
C TYR A 254 3.45 12.72 -19.03
#